data_AF-A0A7W0EY43-F1
#
_entry.id   AF-A0A7W0EY43-F1
#
_cell.length_a   1.000
_cell.length_b   1.000
_cell.length_c   1.000
_cell.angle_alpha   90.00
_cell.angle_beta   90.00
_cell.angle_gamma   90.00
#
_symmetry.space_group_name_H-M   'P 1'
#
loop_
_entity.id
_entity.type
_entity.pdbx_description
1 polymer ?
#
loop_
_entity_poly.entity_id
_entity_poly.type
_entity_poly.pdbx_seq_one_letter_code
_entity_poly.pdbx_strand_id
1 'polypeptide(L)'
;MFAGNTKELRKLIQDHPEESPSTFLRDQSFAAHCYDTRTPKALKSAFNRDADPEECKKWRLSAVEWKENIEMALIALRARK
;
A
#
# COMPACT_ATOMS: atom_id res chain seq x y z
N MET A 1 3.94 -8.28 -12.57
CA MET A 1 2.45 -8.13 -12.46
C MET A 1 2.20 -7.34 -11.18
N PHE A 2 1.31 -6.35 -11.19
CA PHE A 2 1.07 -5.51 -10.02
C PHE A 2 -0.36 -5.72 -9.51
N ALA A 3 -0.54 -5.66 -8.20
CA ALA A 3 -1.84 -5.69 -7.57
C ALA A 3 -2.59 -4.38 -7.85
N GLY A 4 -3.85 -4.47 -8.29
CA GLY A 4 -4.74 -3.32 -8.42
C GLY A 4 -5.49 -2.97 -7.13
N ASN A 5 -5.58 -3.91 -6.19
CA ASN A 5 -6.28 -3.75 -4.91
C ASN A 5 -5.67 -4.62 -3.80
N THR A 6 -6.17 -4.44 -2.57
CA THR A 6 -5.69 -5.18 -1.38
C THR A 6 -5.93 -6.68 -1.44
N LYS A 7 -7.00 -7.14 -2.09
CA LYS A 7 -7.31 -8.58 -2.23
C LYS A 7 -6.33 -9.26 -3.16
N GLU A 8 -6.07 -8.65 -4.33
CA GLU A 8 -5.07 -9.13 -5.29
C GLU A 8 -3.68 -9.13 -4.67
N LEU A 9 -3.32 -8.09 -3.91
CA LEU A 9 -2.03 -8.05 -3.23
C LEU A 9 -1.85 -9.22 -2.27
N ARG A 10 -2.86 -9.51 -1.42
CA ARG A 10 -2.80 -10.65 -0.50
C ARG A 10 -2.66 -11.97 -1.25
N LYS A 11 -3.39 -12.12 -2.35
CA LYS A 11 -3.33 -13.32 -3.20
C LYS A 11 -1.93 -13.49 -3.79
N LEU A 12 -1.36 -12.45 -4.40
CA LEU A 12 -0.01 -12.50 -4.99
C LEU A 12 1.06 -12.81 -3.94
N ILE A 13 0.98 -12.21 -2.74
CA ILE A 13 1.89 -12.53 -1.64
C ILE A 13 1.77 -14.00 -1.19
N GLN A 14 0.56 -14.56 -1.21
CA GLN A 14 0.32 -15.96 -0.85
C GLN A 14 0.78 -16.93 -1.95
N ASP A 15 0.52 -16.62 -3.21
CA ASP A 15 0.92 -17.41 -4.37
C ASP A 15 2.45 -17.37 -4.60
N HIS A 16 3.12 -16.30 -4.17
CA HIS A 16 4.56 -16.07 -4.36
C HIS A 16 5.28 -15.71 -3.04
N PRO A 17 5.41 -16.65 -2.10
CA PRO A 17 5.99 -16.40 -0.78
C PRO A 17 7.51 -16.14 -0.81
N GLU A 18 8.18 -16.46 -1.92
CA GLU A 18 9.60 -16.23 -2.16
C GLU A 18 9.91 -14.82 -2.70
N GLU A 19 8.91 -14.13 -3.26
CA GLU A 19 9.06 -12.77 -3.77
C GLU A 19 8.81 -11.73 -2.67
N SER A 20 9.48 -10.58 -2.81
CA SER A 20 9.21 -9.46 -1.90
C SER A 20 7.81 -8.89 -2.16
N PRO A 21 6.99 -8.65 -1.12
CA PRO A 21 5.65 -8.08 -1.28
C PRO A 21 5.61 -6.71 -1.98
N SER A 22 6.72 -5.97 -1.92
CA SER A 22 6.89 -4.69 -2.62
C SER A 22 6.90 -4.85 -4.14
N THR A 23 7.33 -5.98 -4.68
CA THR A 23 7.34 -6.27 -6.14
C THR A 23 5.93 -6.26 -6.74
N PHE A 24 4.91 -6.56 -5.92
CA PHE A 24 3.52 -6.55 -6.32
C PHE A 24 2.86 -5.18 -6.18
N LEU A 25 3.53 -4.21 -5.55
CA LEU A 25 3.10 -2.82 -5.55
C LEU A 25 3.55 -2.18 -6.86
N ARG A 26 2.65 -1.44 -7.51
CA ARG A 26 2.99 -0.74 -8.74
C ARG A 26 4.08 0.29 -8.49
N ASP A 27 5.13 0.29 -9.31
CA ASP A 27 6.18 1.29 -9.27
C ASP A 27 5.60 2.72 -9.38
N GLN A 28 6.15 3.64 -8.59
CA GLN A 28 5.70 5.03 -8.47
C GLN A 28 4.23 5.18 -8.03
N SER A 29 3.60 4.13 -7.50
CA SER A 29 2.30 4.26 -6.84
C SER A 29 2.45 4.84 -5.44
N PHE A 30 1.35 5.39 -4.92
CA PHE A 30 1.30 5.86 -3.54
C PHE A 30 1.52 4.71 -2.54
N ALA A 31 1.06 3.49 -2.84
CA ALA A 31 1.33 2.32 -2.01
C ALA A 31 2.83 1.99 -1.95
N ALA A 32 3.55 2.01 -3.08
CA ALA A 32 5.00 1.80 -3.09
C ALA A 32 5.74 2.90 -2.31
N HIS A 33 5.37 4.17 -2.53
CA HIS A 33 5.93 5.28 -1.76
C HIS A 33 5.68 5.15 -0.25
N CYS A 34 4.47 4.74 0.14
CA CYS A 34 4.10 4.50 1.54
C CYS A 34 4.89 3.33 2.14
N TYR A 35 5.14 2.27 1.36
CA TYR A 35 5.94 1.12 1.79
C TYR A 35 7.39 1.52 2.09
N ASP A 36 8.00 2.35 1.24
CA ASP A 36 9.41 2.74 1.39
C ASP A 36 9.62 3.81 2.46
N THR A 37 8.68 4.74 2.62
CA THR A 37 8.88 5.94 3.46
C THR A 37 8.25 5.86 4.85
N ARG A 38 7.33 4.90 5.09
CA ARG A 38 6.56 4.85 6.34
C ARG A 38 6.70 3.54 7.07
N THR A 39 6.62 3.63 8.40
CA THR A 39 6.58 2.45 9.27
C THR A 39 5.17 1.85 9.33
N PRO A 40 5.02 0.56 9.68
CA PRO A 40 3.71 -0.08 9.86
C PRO A 40 2.82 0.66 10.88
N LYS A 41 3.44 1.25 11.92
CA LYS A 41 2.72 2.04 12.93
C LYS A 41 2.17 3.34 12.34
N ALA A 42 2.97 4.04 11.54
CA ALA A 42 2.54 5.26 10.86
C ALA A 42 1.42 5.00 9.86
N LEU A 43 1.52 3.91 9.06
CA LEU A 43 0.47 3.52 8.13
C LEU A 43 -0.82 3.08 8.82
N LYS A 44 -0.72 2.34 9.93
CA LYS A 44 -1.89 2.00 10.73
C LYS A 44 -2.56 3.27 11.29
N SER A 45 -1.78 4.25 11.74
CA SER A 45 -2.33 5.53 12.18
C SER A 45 -2.98 6.29 11.03
N ALA A 46 -2.35 6.31 9.85
CA ALA A 46 -2.86 6.97 8.66
C ALA A 46 -4.17 6.33 8.15
N PHE A 47 -4.29 5.01 8.26
CA PHE A 47 -5.51 4.30 7.86
C PHE A 47 -6.72 4.62 8.75
N ASN A 48 -6.49 4.87 10.04
CA ASN A 48 -7.55 5.17 11.02
C ASN A 48 -8.02 6.63 10.99
N ARG A 49 -7.33 7.51 10.25
CA ARG A 49 -7.75 8.91 10.06
C ARG A 49 -8.41 9.09 8.70
N ASP A 50 -8.97 10.28 8.49
CA ASP A 50 -9.43 10.70 7.17
C ASP A 50 -8.29 10.83 6.19
N ALA A 51 -8.63 10.68 4.91
CA ALA A 51 -7.67 10.77 3.84
C ALA A 51 -7.03 12.16 3.82
N ASP A 52 -5.71 12.17 3.71
CA ASP A 52 -4.96 13.42 3.70
C ASP A 52 -5.22 14.15 2.36
N PRO A 53 -5.86 15.33 2.38
CA PRO A 53 -6.28 15.99 1.14
C PRO A 53 -5.09 16.47 0.31
N GLU A 54 -3.96 16.79 0.92
CA GLU A 54 -2.75 17.18 0.20
C GLU A 54 -2.12 15.98 -0.52
N GLU A 55 -2.07 14.83 0.15
CA GLU A 55 -1.61 13.59 -0.48
C GLU A 55 -2.55 13.13 -1.59
N CYS A 56 -3.87 13.19 -1.36
CA CYS A 56 -4.87 12.87 -2.38
C CYS A 56 -4.67 13.74 -3.63
N LYS A 57 -4.43 15.05 -3.45
CA LYS A 57 -4.17 15.97 -4.57
C LYS A 57 -2.83 15.68 -5.26
N LYS A 58 -1.76 15.47 -4.48
CA LYS A 58 -0.41 15.18 -5.00
C LYS A 58 -0.37 13.91 -5.84
N TRP A 59 -1.03 12.86 -5.37
CA TRP A 59 -1.04 11.54 -6.00
C TRP A 59 -2.23 11.33 -6.94
N ARG A 60 -3.11 12.34 -7.08
CA ARG A 60 -4.34 12.29 -7.89
C ARG A 60 -5.24 11.10 -7.52
N LEU A 61 -5.39 10.88 -6.22
CA LEU A 61 -6.20 9.79 -5.65
C LEU A 61 -7.48 10.36 -5.04
N SER A 62 -8.55 9.59 -5.13
CA SER A 62 -9.71 9.77 -4.25
C SER A 62 -9.37 9.38 -2.80
N ALA A 63 -10.18 9.82 -1.85
CA ALA A 63 -10.04 9.44 -0.45
C ALA A 63 -10.10 7.91 -0.23
N VAL A 64 -10.89 7.22 -1.07
CA VAL A 64 -11.02 5.76 -1.03
C VAL A 64 -9.73 5.10 -1.53
N GLU A 65 -9.23 5.52 -2.69
CA GLU A 65 -7.98 5.00 -3.25
C GLU A 65 -6.79 5.28 -2.33
N TRP A 66 -6.74 6.44 -1.67
CA TRP A 66 -5.70 6.78 -0.70
C TRP A 66 -5.67 5.78 0.46
N LYS A 67 -6.83 5.47 1.06
CA LYS A 67 -6.94 4.49 2.14
C LYS A 67 -6.56 3.09 1.66
N GLU A 68 -7.00 2.72 0.46
CA GLU A 68 -6.69 1.42 -0.13
C GLU A 68 -5.19 1.24 -0.37
N ASN A 69 -4.52 2.26 -0.92
CA ASN A 69 -3.08 2.25 -1.12
C ASN A 69 -2.30 2.16 0.20
N ILE A 70 -2.78 2.81 1.28
CA ILE A 70 -2.19 2.68 2.61
C ILE A 70 -2.36 1.26 3.17
N GLU A 71 -3.53 0.67 2.98
CA GLU A 71 -3.78 -0.70 3.39
C GLU A 71 -2.88 -1.68 2.61
N MET A 72 -2.71 -1.48 1.30
CA MET A 72 -1.79 -2.26 0.48
C MET A 72 -0.34 -2.17 1.00
N ALA A 73 0.16 -0.95 1.24
CA ALA A 73 1.48 -0.74 1.81
C ALA A 73 1.64 -1.43 3.18
N LEU A 74 0.62 -1.37 4.03
CA LEU A 74 0.61 -2.01 5.34
C LEU A 74 0.63 -3.54 5.25
N ILE A 75 -0.13 -4.14 4.32
CA ILE A 75 -0.12 -5.58 4.04
C ILE A 75 1.27 -6.00 3.57
N ALA A 76 1.83 -5.30 2.59
CA ALA A 76 3.15 -5.61 2.06
C ALA A 76 4.24 -5.52 3.13
N LEU A 77 4.22 -4.51 4.01
CA LEU A 77 5.18 -4.38 5.10
C LEU A 77 5.03 -5.48 6.15
N ARG A 78 3.81 -5.93 6.45
CA ARG A 78 3.58 -7.04 7.38
C ARG A 78 4.01 -8.39 6.81
N ALA A 79 4.00 -8.52 5.49
CA ALA A 79 4.43 -9.73 4.79
C ALA A 79 5.95 -9.78 4.54
N ARG A 80 6.67 -8.66 4.76
CA ARG A 80 8.14 -8.62 4.73
C ARG A 80 8.68 -9.46 5.89
N LYS A 81 9.27 -10.63 5.59
CA LYS A 81 9.98 -11.48 6.56
C LYS A 81 11.33 -10.90 6.96
#